data_AF-A0A2E2Y905-F1
#
_entry.id   AF-A0A2E2Y905-F1
#
_cell.length_a   1.000
_cell.length_b   1.000
_cell.length_c   1.000
_cell.angle_alpha   90.00
_cell.angle_beta   90.00
_cell.angle_gamma   90.00
#
_symmetry.space_group_name_H-M   'P 1'
#
loop_
_entity.id
_entity.type
_entity.pdbx_description
1 polymer ?
#
loop_
_entity_poly.entity_id
_entity_poly.type
_entity_poly.pdbx_seq_one_letter_code
_entity_poly.pdbx_strand_id
1 'polypeptide(L)'
;MNKRLIIFSLLLGFSLPTLAQDEVYDEESLTRMQTDLSFLSSDSLKGRLPGTPESDVARDFIQDRMATLGLLPFGEQGYLQPFPIAENINVNYDVTGLRIGKTDLVPRVDYYPVSYSSNGDASGRTVNIGYGITKEDGSYDDYSGKNVEGKIAVLNISSPDGIHPHSAYTSYHSVRQRLKVAKQKGARAVLLINPEKTASDVSELFKSIKSIDIPVLFIRNQNIEDQLISKSRKISLSVNMEEQSSLGYNLIGFIDNGQRNTVVFGAHYDHIGMGNENSLYEGKAAIHNGADDNGSGTTLLLELLNYYGARNDQNYNYAILFFSAEESGLIGSKYFTQNPTFSLETVDYMINFDMVGRLRDNRFQISGTGTALEWDRVLSEPVHNLNIKKDPYGVGPSDHTSFYFKDIPVLHFFTGTHEDYHKPSDDVDKVNFKGMVKLADFVKAITIKTSEYQRLTFQKTKSAEQQTIPSFTVTLGVMPDYIYGGPGVRLDGVSEDRPAAKAGMKAGDIVLKIGDFTIDDIYSYMRALSAYKLGDITNVVYKRDNKEMESEIQF
;
A
#
# COMPACT_ATOMS: atom_id res chain seq x y z
N MET A 1 -30.83 -42.38 80.54
CA MET A 1 -29.51 -41.86 80.12
C MET A 1 -29.09 -42.60 78.86
N ASN A 2 -29.03 -41.90 77.72
CA ASN A 2 -28.14 -42.21 76.60
C ASN A 2 -28.28 -41.07 75.56
N LYS A 3 -27.32 -40.14 75.61
CA LYS A 3 -27.15 -39.03 74.67
C LYS A 3 -26.67 -39.62 73.33
N ARG A 4 -27.36 -39.36 72.23
CA ARG A 4 -26.80 -39.54 70.88
C ARG A 4 -26.30 -38.18 70.38
N LEU A 5 -24.99 -38.10 70.20
CA LEU A 5 -24.26 -37.00 69.59
C LEU A 5 -24.77 -36.75 68.17
N ILE A 6 -25.05 -35.49 67.85
CA ILE A 6 -25.17 -34.98 66.49
C ILE A 6 -23.75 -34.58 66.06
N ILE A 7 -23.20 -35.29 65.07
CA ILE A 7 -21.94 -34.91 64.42
C ILE A 7 -22.27 -33.85 63.38
N PHE A 8 -21.82 -32.61 63.64
CA PHE A 8 -21.79 -31.54 62.64
C PHE A 8 -20.57 -31.77 61.74
N SER A 9 -20.80 -32.16 60.48
CA SER A 9 -19.76 -32.21 59.46
C SER A 9 -19.44 -30.79 59.01
N LEU A 10 -18.30 -30.26 59.48
CA LEU A 10 -17.72 -29.00 59.02
C LEU A 10 -17.15 -29.21 57.60
N LEU A 11 -17.88 -28.79 56.56
CA LEU A 11 -17.36 -28.67 55.19
C LEU A 11 -16.49 -27.40 55.13
N LEU A 12 -15.18 -27.55 55.35
CA LEU A 12 -14.20 -26.53 55.00
C LEU A 12 -14.10 -26.47 53.47
N GLY A 13 -14.80 -25.49 52.88
CA GLY A 13 -14.56 -25.09 51.50
C GLY A 13 -13.18 -24.44 51.39
N PHE A 14 -12.22 -25.17 50.82
CA PHE A 14 -11.01 -24.56 50.28
C PHE A 14 -11.40 -23.72 49.06
N SER A 15 -11.62 -22.43 49.27
CA SER A 15 -11.57 -21.44 48.19
C SER A 15 -10.11 -21.34 47.72
N LEU A 16 -9.76 -22.09 46.68
CA LEU A 16 -8.53 -21.81 45.92
C LEU A 16 -8.72 -20.44 45.27
N PRO A 17 -7.89 -19.43 45.58
CA PRO A 17 -7.85 -18.24 44.75
C PRO A 17 -7.35 -18.69 43.38
N THR A 18 -8.21 -18.56 42.37
CA THR A 18 -7.78 -18.52 40.97
C THR A 18 -6.92 -17.27 40.82
N LEU A 19 -5.62 -17.40 41.11
CA LEU A 19 -4.63 -16.50 40.53
C LEU A 19 -4.78 -16.69 39.02
N ALA A 20 -5.14 -15.62 38.32
CA ALA A 20 -4.94 -15.55 36.88
C ALA A 20 -3.49 -15.98 36.65
N GLN A 21 -3.27 -17.07 35.89
CA GLN A 21 -1.92 -17.39 35.45
C GLN A 21 -1.46 -16.19 34.62
N ASP A 22 -0.51 -15.42 35.12
CA ASP A 22 0.24 -14.50 34.29
C ASP A 22 0.78 -15.34 33.12
N GLU A 23 0.40 -14.98 31.89
CA GLU A 23 0.92 -15.65 30.71
C GLU A 23 2.46 -15.57 30.76
N VAL A 24 3.12 -16.73 30.71
CA VAL A 24 4.57 -16.80 30.75
C VAL A 24 5.10 -16.39 29.37
N TYR A 25 5.78 -15.25 29.32
CA TYR A 25 6.45 -14.75 28.12
C TYR A 25 7.97 -15.00 28.23
N ASP A 26 8.63 -15.20 27.10
CA ASP A 26 10.10 -15.13 27.07
C ASP A 26 10.54 -13.66 27.17
N GLU A 27 10.99 -13.27 28.38
CA GLU A 27 11.49 -11.92 28.68
C GLU A 27 12.72 -11.55 27.83
N GLU A 28 13.51 -12.53 27.39
CA GLU A 28 14.64 -12.26 26.50
C GLU A 28 14.16 -11.89 25.08
N SER A 29 13.18 -12.62 24.53
CA SER A 29 12.52 -12.27 23.26
C SER A 29 11.95 -10.86 23.31
N LEU A 30 11.25 -10.51 24.41
CA LEU A 30 10.68 -9.19 24.60
C LEU A 30 11.76 -8.10 24.52
N THR A 31 12.87 -8.30 25.25
CA THR A 31 13.99 -7.34 25.30
C THR A 31 14.67 -7.18 23.95
N ARG A 32 14.88 -8.29 23.21
CA ARG A 32 15.45 -8.25 21.85
C ARG A 32 14.56 -7.48 20.88
N MET A 33 13.27 -7.81 20.83
CA MET A 33 12.31 -7.14 19.96
C MET A 33 12.23 -5.63 20.26
N GLN A 34 12.21 -5.24 21.54
CA GLN A 34 12.23 -3.82 21.94
C GLN A 34 13.47 -3.10 21.45
N THR A 35 14.64 -3.74 21.59
CA THR A 35 15.93 -3.17 21.15
C THR A 35 15.98 -3.00 19.64
N ASP A 36 15.59 -4.05 18.91
CA ASP A 36 15.62 -4.06 17.44
C ASP A 36 14.66 -3.02 16.86
N LEU A 37 13.42 -2.99 17.37
CA LEU A 37 12.44 -2.04 16.87
C LEU A 37 12.80 -0.59 17.20
N SER A 38 13.29 -0.32 18.42
CA SER A 38 13.70 1.04 18.80
C SER A 38 14.79 1.59 17.87
N PHE A 39 15.68 0.73 17.36
CA PHE A 39 16.66 1.14 16.37
C PHE A 39 16.03 1.33 15.00
N LEU A 40 15.31 0.32 14.51
CA LEU A 40 14.71 0.31 13.17
C LEU A 40 13.74 1.47 12.98
N SER A 41 12.97 1.86 14.00
CA SER A 41 12.02 2.97 13.96
C SER A 41 12.57 4.26 14.58
N SER A 42 13.90 4.46 14.61
CA SER A 42 14.49 5.69 15.13
C SER A 42 14.51 6.80 14.09
N ASP A 43 14.40 8.06 14.55
CA ASP A 43 14.57 9.26 13.72
C ASP A 43 15.88 9.28 12.93
N SER A 44 16.91 8.59 13.42
CA SER A 44 18.21 8.49 12.75
C SER A 44 18.13 7.77 11.40
N LEU A 45 17.12 6.90 11.22
CA LEU A 45 16.85 6.17 9.98
C LEU A 45 15.81 6.86 9.09
N LYS A 46 15.29 8.04 9.50
CA LYS A 46 14.43 8.93 8.71
C LYS A 46 13.34 8.20 7.90
N GLY A 47 12.71 7.18 8.49
CA GLY A 47 11.64 6.41 7.86
C GLY A 47 12.06 5.48 6.72
N ARG A 48 13.35 5.09 6.65
CA ARG A 48 13.87 3.98 5.83
C ARG A 48 13.38 3.98 4.37
N LEU A 49 13.28 5.16 3.75
CA LEU A 49 12.83 5.28 2.36
C LEU A 49 13.80 4.52 1.43
N PRO A 50 13.33 3.61 0.56
CA PRO A 50 14.20 2.85 -0.33
C PRO A 50 15.11 3.74 -1.18
N GLY A 51 16.35 3.30 -1.40
CA GLY A 51 17.34 4.04 -2.19
C GLY A 51 18.01 5.20 -1.45
N THR A 52 17.73 5.39 -0.15
CA THR A 52 18.38 6.39 0.69
C THR A 52 19.52 5.80 1.53
N PRO A 53 20.52 6.61 1.93
CA PRO A 53 21.56 6.17 2.87
C PRO A 53 21.00 5.63 4.19
N GLU A 54 19.86 6.14 4.66
CA GLU A 54 19.23 5.68 5.88
C GLU A 54 18.59 4.29 5.74
N SER A 55 18.01 3.97 4.58
CA SER A 55 17.56 2.60 4.28
C SER A 55 18.74 1.61 4.18
N ASP A 56 19.90 2.07 3.73
CA ASP A 56 21.13 1.27 3.69
C ASP A 56 21.65 0.94 5.09
N VAL A 57 21.50 1.85 6.06
CA VAL A 57 21.83 1.58 7.47
C VAL A 57 20.91 0.50 8.06
N ALA A 58 19.61 0.53 7.73
CA ALA A 58 18.68 -0.52 8.14
C ALA A 58 19.04 -1.89 7.51
N ARG A 59 19.37 -1.90 6.21
CA ARG A 59 19.89 -3.08 5.50
C ARG A 59 21.10 -3.67 6.21
N ASP A 60 22.11 -2.84 6.51
CA ASP A 60 23.36 -3.30 7.11
C ASP A 60 23.13 -3.88 8.52
N PHE A 61 22.25 -3.27 9.31
CA PHE A 61 21.84 -3.81 10.60
C PHE A 61 21.20 -5.20 10.49
N ILE A 62 20.26 -5.38 9.55
CA ILE A 62 19.61 -6.68 9.31
C ILE A 62 20.63 -7.72 8.82
N GLN A 63 21.53 -7.32 7.91
CA GLN A 63 22.61 -8.17 7.42
C GLN A 63 23.49 -8.67 8.56
N ASP A 64 23.92 -7.79 9.46
CA ASP A 64 24.76 -8.13 10.60
C ASP A 64 24.04 -9.08 11.57
N ARG A 65 22.72 -8.91 11.76
CA ARG A 65 21.89 -9.84 12.53
C ARG A 65 21.89 -11.25 11.93
N MET A 66 21.68 -11.38 10.62
CA MET A 66 21.72 -12.68 9.93
C MET A 66 23.11 -13.32 10.01
N ALA A 67 24.17 -12.54 9.80
CA ALA A 67 25.55 -13.02 9.85
C ALA A 67 25.94 -13.51 11.25
N THR A 68 25.56 -12.78 12.30
CA THR A 68 25.83 -13.14 13.70
C THR A 68 25.22 -14.49 14.08
N LEU A 69 24.07 -14.83 13.50
CA LEU A 69 23.37 -16.10 13.73
C LEU A 69 23.77 -17.20 12.73
N GLY A 70 24.76 -16.94 11.87
CA GLY A 70 25.38 -17.95 11.01
C GLY A 70 24.51 -18.41 9.85
N LEU A 71 23.56 -17.58 9.39
CA LEU A 71 22.77 -17.90 8.20
C LEU A 71 23.65 -17.94 6.96
N LEU A 72 23.33 -18.81 6.01
CA LEU A 72 24.01 -18.81 4.72
C LEU A 72 23.55 -17.62 3.87
N PRO A 73 24.47 -16.85 3.28
CA PRO A 73 24.12 -15.77 2.36
C PRO A 73 23.62 -16.33 1.04
N PHE A 74 22.38 -15.98 0.67
CA PHE A 74 21.72 -16.44 -0.55
C PHE A 74 21.32 -15.27 -1.47
N GLY A 75 21.94 -14.10 -1.29
CA GLY A 75 21.85 -13.01 -2.25
C GLY A 75 22.81 -13.19 -3.43
N GLU A 76 22.75 -12.25 -4.36
CA GLU A 76 23.70 -12.15 -5.47
C GLU A 76 25.05 -11.58 -5.02
N GLN A 77 25.03 -10.79 -3.94
CA GLN A 77 26.19 -10.17 -3.30
C GLN A 77 26.15 -10.43 -1.79
N GLY A 78 26.63 -11.61 -1.36
CA GLY A 78 26.46 -12.03 0.03
C GLY A 78 24.97 -12.24 0.35
N TYR A 79 24.42 -11.53 1.34
CA TYR A 79 22.98 -11.59 1.61
C TYR A 79 22.15 -10.73 0.66
N LEU A 80 22.78 -9.81 -0.09
CA LEU A 80 22.08 -8.76 -0.81
C LEU A 80 21.67 -9.21 -2.23
N GLN A 81 20.44 -8.91 -2.61
CA GLN A 81 19.97 -8.93 -3.98
C GLN A 81 19.60 -7.49 -4.40
N PRO A 82 20.46 -6.80 -5.18
CA PRO A 82 20.19 -5.44 -5.63
C PRO A 82 19.14 -5.42 -6.76
N PHE A 83 18.29 -4.40 -6.78
CA PHE A 83 17.35 -4.18 -7.87
C PHE A 83 17.09 -2.68 -8.12
N PRO A 84 16.76 -2.27 -9.36
CA PRO A 84 16.48 -0.87 -9.65
C PRO A 84 15.11 -0.47 -9.10
N ILE A 85 15.05 0.69 -8.45
CA ILE A 85 13.81 1.37 -8.02
C ILE A 85 13.65 2.60 -8.88
N ALA A 86 12.52 2.72 -9.58
CA ALA A 86 12.26 3.88 -10.42
C ALA A 86 12.07 5.14 -9.57
N GLU A 87 12.78 6.21 -9.92
CA GLU A 87 12.64 7.53 -9.31
C GLU A 87 11.78 8.45 -10.17
N ASN A 88 11.42 9.61 -9.63
CA ASN A 88 10.77 10.65 -10.42
C ASN A 88 11.70 11.09 -11.55
N ILE A 89 11.13 11.30 -12.74
CA ILE A 89 11.87 11.72 -13.92
C ILE A 89 12.67 13.00 -13.65
N ASN A 90 13.94 12.98 -14.01
CA ASN A 90 14.78 14.17 -14.02
C ASN A 90 14.51 14.97 -15.29
N VAL A 91 14.05 16.20 -15.12
CA VAL A 91 13.84 17.14 -16.21
C VAL A 91 15.00 18.14 -16.22
N ASN A 92 15.78 18.12 -17.29
CA ASN A 92 16.83 19.11 -17.48
C ASN A 92 16.22 20.43 -17.98
N TYR A 93 16.03 21.39 -17.07
CA TYR A 93 15.45 22.70 -17.39
C TYR A 93 16.45 23.70 -17.99
N ASP A 94 17.73 23.35 -18.10
CA ASP A 94 18.68 24.14 -18.92
C ASP A 94 18.43 23.90 -20.42
N VAL A 95 17.80 22.76 -20.76
CA VAL A 95 17.42 22.40 -22.13
C VAL A 95 15.91 22.50 -22.35
N THR A 96 15.11 21.99 -21.41
CA THR A 96 13.65 22.00 -21.49
C THR A 96 13.13 23.43 -21.40
N GLY A 97 12.51 23.88 -22.49
CA GLY A 97 12.16 25.28 -22.70
C GLY A 97 10.82 25.42 -23.42
N LEU A 98 10.06 26.47 -23.10
CA LEU A 98 8.88 26.89 -23.86
C LEU A 98 8.91 28.40 -24.10
N ARG A 99 8.79 28.80 -25.36
CA ARG A 99 8.79 30.20 -25.80
C ARG A 99 7.53 30.53 -26.57
N ILE A 100 6.85 31.62 -26.21
CA ILE A 100 5.73 32.20 -26.95
C ILE A 100 6.19 33.50 -27.62
N GLY A 101 6.30 33.48 -28.95
CA GLY A 101 6.85 34.61 -29.70
C GLY A 101 8.31 34.86 -29.34
N LYS A 102 8.57 35.91 -28.55
CA LYS A 102 9.91 36.29 -28.05
C LYS A 102 10.04 36.11 -26.53
N THR A 103 9.00 35.67 -25.86
CA THR A 103 8.96 35.55 -24.40
C THR A 103 9.24 34.12 -24.01
N ASP A 104 10.32 33.91 -23.26
CA ASP A 104 10.60 32.66 -22.57
C ASP A 104 9.66 32.54 -21.37
N LEU A 105 9.04 31.37 -21.23
CA LEU A 105 8.20 31.05 -20.10
C LEU A 105 9.03 30.44 -18.97
N VAL A 106 8.57 30.61 -17.74
CA VAL A 106 9.26 30.14 -16.54
C VAL A 106 8.88 28.67 -16.28
N PRO A 107 9.83 27.72 -16.30
CA PRO A 107 9.53 26.32 -16.01
C PRO A 107 8.96 26.15 -14.60
N ARG A 108 8.10 25.14 -14.42
CA ARG A 108 7.34 24.82 -13.18
C ARG A 108 6.37 25.90 -12.70
N VAL A 109 6.47 27.13 -13.17
CA VAL A 109 5.51 28.20 -12.92
C VAL A 109 4.50 28.27 -14.04
N ASP A 110 4.98 28.36 -15.27
CA ASP A 110 4.15 28.52 -16.47
C ASP A 110 3.83 27.20 -17.15
N TYR A 111 4.76 26.24 -17.10
CA TYR A 111 4.62 24.95 -17.76
C TYR A 111 5.52 23.86 -17.17
N TYR A 112 5.21 22.61 -17.48
CA TYR A 112 6.06 21.45 -17.19
C TYR A 112 5.78 20.32 -18.21
N PRO A 113 6.76 19.44 -18.48
CA PRO A 113 6.51 18.26 -19.32
C PRO A 113 5.69 17.21 -18.56
N VAL A 114 4.96 16.38 -19.30
CA VAL A 114 4.13 15.31 -18.74
C VAL A 114 4.65 13.92 -19.15
N SER A 115 4.21 12.87 -18.46
CA SER A 115 4.62 11.48 -18.76
C SER A 115 4.42 11.04 -20.21
N TYR A 116 3.51 11.67 -20.96
CA TYR A 116 3.27 11.36 -22.38
C TYR A 116 4.23 12.06 -23.36
N SER A 117 5.09 12.95 -22.88
CA SER A 117 6.01 13.72 -23.71
C SER A 117 7.15 12.87 -24.25
N SER A 118 7.71 13.22 -25.41
CA SER A 118 9.01 12.74 -25.88
C SER A 118 10.06 13.84 -25.73
N ASN A 119 11.33 13.43 -25.68
CA ASN A 119 12.43 14.37 -25.81
C ASN A 119 12.54 14.89 -27.25
N GLY A 120 12.95 16.15 -27.40
CA GLY A 120 13.19 16.77 -28.69
C GLY A 120 12.59 18.17 -28.81
N ASP A 121 12.79 18.76 -29.99
CA ASP A 121 12.40 20.12 -30.28
C ASP A 121 11.17 20.17 -31.20
N ALA A 122 10.31 21.16 -30.97
CA ALA A 122 9.26 21.51 -31.90
C ALA A 122 9.08 23.02 -32.01
N SER A 123 8.79 23.49 -33.22
CA SER A 123 8.39 24.88 -33.44
C SER A 123 7.28 24.95 -34.48
N GLY A 124 6.38 25.92 -34.31
CA GLY A 124 5.23 26.06 -35.17
C GLY A 124 4.21 27.07 -34.66
N ARG A 125 3.13 27.25 -35.41
CA ARG A 125 1.98 28.02 -34.94
C ARG A 125 1.03 27.11 -34.17
N THR A 126 0.37 27.67 -33.16
CA THR A 126 -0.66 26.92 -32.42
C THR A 126 -1.96 26.82 -33.21
N VAL A 127 -2.66 25.70 -33.01
CA VAL A 127 -4.05 25.48 -33.39
C VAL A 127 -4.79 24.93 -32.18
N ASN A 128 -5.81 25.66 -31.73
CA ASN A 128 -6.68 25.22 -30.65
C ASN A 128 -7.61 24.12 -31.17
N ILE A 129 -7.42 22.90 -30.68
CA ILE A 129 -8.20 21.71 -31.05
C ILE A 129 -9.25 21.36 -29.99
N GLY A 130 -9.69 22.33 -29.18
CA GLY A 130 -10.72 22.10 -28.17
C GLY A 130 -10.33 20.95 -27.25
N TYR A 131 -11.22 19.98 -27.10
CA TYR A 131 -10.98 18.78 -26.30
C TYR A 131 -10.27 17.67 -27.09
N GLY A 132 -10.00 17.85 -28.39
CA GLY A 132 -9.32 16.87 -29.24
C GLY A 132 -10.17 15.64 -29.56
N ILE A 133 -11.50 15.78 -29.60
CA ILE A 133 -12.45 14.69 -29.80
C ILE A 133 -13.00 14.68 -31.24
N THR A 134 -13.08 13.51 -31.85
CA THR A 134 -13.87 13.25 -33.06
C THR A 134 -14.77 12.04 -32.77
N LYS A 135 -16.09 12.24 -32.78
CA LYS A 135 -17.06 11.14 -32.64
C LYS A 135 -17.26 10.42 -33.97
N GLU A 136 -17.37 9.10 -33.91
CA GLU A 136 -17.59 8.24 -35.10
C GLU A 136 -18.91 8.56 -35.82
N ASP A 137 -19.94 8.98 -35.08
CA ASP A 137 -21.25 9.37 -35.62
C ASP A 137 -21.26 10.77 -36.26
N GLY A 138 -20.14 11.50 -36.22
CA GLY A 138 -20.01 12.85 -36.76
C GLY A 138 -20.75 13.95 -35.96
N SER A 139 -21.37 13.62 -34.84
CA SER A 139 -22.12 14.59 -34.02
C SER A 139 -21.21 15.63 -33.32
N TYR A 140 -19.92 15.32 -33.19
CA TYR A 140 -18.93 16.18 -32.56
C TYR A 140 -17.55 15.97 -33.19
N ASP A 141 -16.92 17.02 -33.68
CA ASP A 141 -15.55 16.97 -34.20
C ASP A 141 -14.80 18.28 -33.94
N ASP A 142 -13.91 18.26 -32.96
CA ASP A 142 -13.04 19.38 -32.60
C ASP A 142 -12.04 19.76 -33.69
N TYR A 143 -11.77 18.85 -34.64
CA TYR A 143 -10.84 19.06 -35.74
C TYR A 143 -11.52 19.65 -36.98
N SER A 144 -12.86 19.75 -36.99
CA SER A 144 -13.60 20.28 -38.12
C SER A 144 -13.14 21.70 -38.48
N GLY A 145 -12.74 21.89 -39.74
CA GLY A 145 -12.21 23.16 -40.25
C GLY A 145 -10.79 23.53 -39.78
N LYS A 146 -10.09 22.64 -39.06
CA LYS A 146 -8.75 22.91 -38.51
C LYS A 146 -7.68 22.02 -39.14
N ASN A 147 -6.67 22.64 -39.73
CA ASN A 147 -5.46 21.93 -40.17
C ASN A 147 -4.41 21.92 -39.05
N VAL A 148 -4.09 20.75 -38.50
CA VAL A 148 -3.13 20.53 -37.41
C VAL A 148 -1.77 20.01 -37.93
N GLU A 149 -1.69 19.60 -39.18
CA GLU A 149 -0.50 19.01 -39.77
C GLU A 149 0.69 19.99 -39.71
N GLY A 150 1.80 19.54 -39.11
CA GLY A 150 3.01 20.33 -38.93
C GLY A 150 2.93 21.41 -37.85
N LYS A 151 1.82 21.49 -37.10
CA LYS A 151 1.56 22.56 -36.12
C LYS A 151 1.66 22.08 -34.68
N ILE A 152 1.54 23.03 -33.75
CA ILE A 152 1.47 22.77 -32.31
C ILE A 152 0.00 22.75 -31.91
N ALA A 153 -0.51 21.62 -31.45
CA ALA A 153 -1.88 21.53 -30.99
C ALA A 153 -2.03 22.13 -29.59
N VAL A 154 -3.12 22.83 -29.32
CA VAL A 154 -3.52 23.22 -27.96
C VAL A 154 -4.76 22.41 -27.61
N LEU A 155 -4.64 21.55 -26.60
CA LEU A 155 -5.64 20.55 -26.22
C LEU A 155 -6.10 20.79 -24.78
N ASN A 156 -7.41 20.93 -24.61
CA ASN A 156 -8.05 21.00 -23.31
C ASN A 156 -8.24 19.57 -22.74
N ILE A 157 -7.68 19.33 -21.55
CA ILE A 157 -7.72 18.01 -20.91
C ILE A 157 -9.08 17.64 -20.34
N SER A 158 -10.01 18.60 -20.21
CA SER A 158 -11.40 18.36 -19.82
C SER A 158 -12.20 17.69 -20.95
N SER A 159 -13.53 17.67 -20.83
CA SER A 159 -14.49 17.30 -21.88
C SER A 159 -15.60 18.36 -21.97
N PRO A 160 -16.42 18.37 -23.04
CA PRO A 160 -17.47 19.38 -23.24
C PRO A 160 -18.50 19.48 -22.11
N ASP A 161 -18.77 18.36 -21.42
CA ASP A 161 -19.70 18.26 -20.29
C ASP A 161 -18.99 18.00 -18.95
N GLY A 162 -17.65 18.08 -18.92
CA GLY A 162 -16.84 17.76 -17.74
C GLY A 162 -16.58 16.26 -17.54
N ILE A 163 -15.61 15.95 -16.69
CA ILE A 163 -15.16 14.57 -16.46
C ILE A 163 -16.02 13.88 -15.41
N HIS A 164 -16.97 13.04 -15.85
CA HIS A 164 -17.82 12.24 -14.96
C HIS A 164 -18.35 10.94 -15.62
N PRO A 165 -18.73 9.90 -14.84
CA PRO A 165 -19.11 8.57 -15.38
C PRO A 165 -20.29 8.55 -16.34
N HIS A 166 -21.21 9.52 -16.25
CA HIS A 166 -22.37 9.64 -17.14
C HIS A 166 -22.14 10.59 -18.33
N SER A 167 -20.88 10.97 -18.60
CA SER A 167 -20.56 11.91 -19.68
C SER A 167 -20.89 11.28 -21.02
N ALA A 168 -21.47 12.07 -21.92
CA ALA A 168 -21.68 11.67 -23.31
C ALA A 168 -20.36 11.51 -24.08
N TYR A 169 -19.24 11.77 -23.42
CA TYR A 169 -17.87 11.70 -23.92
C TYR A 169 -16.99 10.75 -23.08
N THR A 170 -17.57 9.88 -22.25
CA THR A 170 -16.84 8.95 -21.36
C THR A 170 -15.79 8.12 -22.12
N SER A 171 -16.09 7.66 -23.33
CA SER A 171 -15.13 6.91 -24.18
C SER A 171 -13.94 7.74 -24.67
N TYR A 172 -13.95 9.06 -24.48
CA TYR A 172 -12.93 10.00 -24.91
C TYR A 172 -12.17 10.69 -23.76
N HIS A 173 -12.48 10.34 -22.49
CA HIS A 173 -11.83 11.00 -21.34
C HIS A 173 -10.32 10.78 -21.29
N SER A 174 -9.80 9.68 -21.86
CA SER A 174 -8.37 9.39 -21.89
C SER A 174 -7.58 10.46 -22.66
N VAL A 175 -6.86 11.32 -21.92
CA VAL A 175 -5.94 12.32 -22.50
C VAL A 175 -4.91 11.65 -23.41
N ARG A 176 -4.37 10.49 -23.02
CA ARG A 176 -3.39 9.74 -23.83
C ARG A 176 -3.95 9.33 -25.18
N GLN A 177 -5.19 8.87 -25.25
CA GLN A 177 -5.82 8.50 -26.53
C GLN A 177 -6.02 9.73 -27.42
N ARG A 178 -6.48 10.85 -26.86
CA ARG A 178 -6.67 12.10 -27.60
C ARG A 178 -5.35 12.70 -28.11
N LEU A 179 -4.28 12.60 -27.32
CA LEU A 179 -2.92 12.93 -27.72
C LEU A 179 -2.46 12.08 -28.92
N LYS A 180 -2.74 10.77 -28.94
CA LYS A 180 -2.45 9.89 -30.09
C LYS A 180 -3.21 10.32 -31.34
N VAL A 181 -4.46 10.74 -31.22
CA VAL A 181 -5.26 11.26 -32.35
C VAL A 181 -4.65 12.56 -32.90
N ALA A 182 -4.27 13.50 -32.02
CA ALA A 182 -3.61 14.74 -32.43
C ALA A 182 -2.31 14.48 -33.21
N LYS A 183 -1.48 13.54 -32.72
CA LYS A 183 -0.28 13.07 -33.43
C LYS A 183 -0.62 12.45 -34.79
N GLN A 184 -1.59 11.53 -34.85
CA GLN A 184 -2.01 10.89 -36.11
C GLN A 184 -2.49 11.90 -37.14
N LYS A 185 -3.12 13.00 -36.71
CA LYS A 185 -3.51 14.14 -37.55
C LYS A 185 -2.36 15.11 -37.86
N GLY A 186 -1.12 14.78 -37.50
CA GLY A 186 0.09 15.48 -37.89
C GLY A 186 0.59 16.57 -36.94
N ALA A 187 0.08 16.65 -35.70
CA ALA A 187 0.64 17.56 -34.70
C ALA A 187 2.12 17.23 -34.42
N ARG A 188 2.97 18.26 -34.38
CA ARG A 188 4.41 18.11 -34.04
C ARG A 188 4.70 18.18 -32.55
N ALA A 189 3.82 18.81 -31.79
CA ALA A 189 3.81 18.83 -30.33
C ALA A 189 2.42 19.23 -29.84
N VAL A 190 2.16 19.03 -28.55
CA VAL A 190 0.89 19.40 -27.91
C VAL A 190 1.15 20.24 -26.65
N LEU A 191 0.38 21.32 -26.48
CA LEU A 191 0.26 22.06 -25.24
C LEU A 191 -1.08 21.69 -24.59
N LEU A 192 -1.02 21.07 -23.41
CA LEU A 192 -2.19 20.75 -22.60
C LEU A 192 -2.60 21.96 -21.77
N ILE A 193 -3.90 22.23 -21.69
CA ILE A 193 -4.51 23.29 -20.88
C ILE A 193 -5.69 22.73 -20.08
N ASN A 194 -6.03 23.36 -18.96
CA ASN A 194 -7.17 23.00 -18.11
C ASN A 194 -7.95 24.23 -17.62
N PRO A 195 -8.50 25.07 -18.54
CA PRO A 195 -9.04 26.36 -18.18
C PRO A 195 -10.29 26.28 -17.30
N GLU A 196 -11.13 25.25 -17.46
CA GLU A 196 -12.35 25.09 -16.64
C GLU A 196 -12.08 24.42 -15.30
N LYS A 197 -10.90 23.81 -15.10
CA LYS A 197 -10.52 23.06 -13.89
C LYS A 197 -11.52 21.94 -13.53
N THR A 198 -12.20 21.39 -14.53
CA THR A 198 -13.15 20.27 -14.34
C THR A 198 -12.47 18.91 -14.44
N ALA A 199 -11.24 18.87 -14.94
CA ALA A 199 -10.34 17.73 -14.88
C ALA A 199 -9.24 17.98 -13.84
N SER A 200 -8.66 16.91 -13.29
CA SER A 200 -7.41 17.01 -12.54
C SER A 200 -6.25 17.28 -13.51
N ASP A 201 -5.34 18.18 -13.14
CA ASP A 201 -4.12 18.43 -13.89
C ASP A 201 -3.33 17.13 -14.10
N VAL A 202 -2.65 17.02 -15.25
CA VAL A 202 -1.78 15.88 -15.52
C VAL A 202 -0.56 15.99 -14.60
N SER A 203 -0.25 14.95 -13.83
CA SER A 203 0.83 15.00 -12.84
C SER A 203 2.17 15.45 -13.43
N GLU A 204 2.81 16.40 -12.75
CA GLU A 204 4.20 16.82 -13.00
C GLU A 204 5.20 15.77 -12.50
N LEU A 205 4.83 15.01 -11.46
CA LEU A 205 5.66 13.97 -10.86
C LEU A 205 5.23 12.61 -11.42
N PHE A 206 6.16 11.91 -12.05
CA PHE A 206 5.97 10.58 -12.62
C PHE A 206 7.31 9.84 -12.66
N LYS A 207 7.25 8.51 -12.58
CA LYS A 207 8.43 7.63 -12.50
C LYS A 207 8.77 6.91 -13.83
N SER A 208 7.94 7.07 -14.86
CA SER A 208 8.16 6.45 -16.19
C SER A 208 7.64 7.32 -17.33
N ILE A 209 8.42 7.37 -18.41
CA ILE A 209 8.09 8.07 -19.65
C ILE A 209 7.19 7.15 -20.50
N LYS A 210 5.92 7.53 -20.63
CA LYS A 210 4.90 6.85 -21.43
C LYS A 210 4.67 7.56 -22.76
N SER A 211 5.78 7.91 -23.41
CA SER A 211 5.83 8.79 -24.56
C SER A 211 4.85 8.41 -25.66
N ILE A 212 4.32 9.41 -26.34
CA ILE A 212 3.61 9.25 -27.61
C ILE A 212 4.46 9.69 -28.82
N ASP A 213 5.77 9.85 -28.67
CA ASP A 213 6.75 10.23 -29.71
C ASP A 213 6.63 11.66 -30.27
N ILE A 214 5.91 12.55 -29.59
CA ILE A 214 5.98 14.01 -29.83
C ILE A 214 6.09 14.76 -28.49
N PRO A 215 6.71 15.95 -28.44
CA PRO A 215 6.77 16.72 -27.20
C PRO A 215 5.38 17.13 -26.71
N VAL A 216 5.15 17.05 -25.40
CA VAL A 216 3.92 17.44 -24.74
C VAL A 216 4.24 18.22 -23.47
N LEU A 217 3.73 19.45 -23.36
CA LEU A 217 3.87 20.29 -22.16
C LEU A 217 2.49 20.61 -21.60
N PHE A 218 2.35 20.61 -20.28
CA PHE A 218 1.18 21.14 -19.59
C PHE A 218 1.41 22.61 -19.25
N ILE A 219 0.43 23.45 -19.53
CA ILE A 219 0.46 24.88 -19.21
C ILE A 219 -0.25 25.07 -17.87
N ARG A 220 0.47 25.62 -16.89
CA ARG A 220 -0.03 25.84 -15.53
C ARG A 220 -0.59 27.24 -15.33
N ASN A 221 -0.10 28.22 -16.08
CA ASN A 221 -0.47 29.62 -15.91
C ASN A 221 -1.73 29.96 -16.72
N GLN A 222 -2.83 30.29 -16.03
CA GLN A 222 -4.13 30.64 -16.62
C GLN A 222 -4.05 31.72 -17.69
N ASN A 223 -3.24 32.76 -17.48
CA ASN A 223 -3.09 33.85 -18.45
C ASN A 223 -2.47 33.37 -19.76
N ILE A 224 -1.66 32.32 -19.71
CA ILE A 224 -1.04 31.70 -20.89
C ILE A 224 -2.04 30.80 -21.58
N GLU A 225 -2.85 30.05 -20.85
CA GLU A 225 -3.96 29.28 -21.40
C GLU A 225 -4.90 30.18 -22.22
N ASP A 226 -5.36 31.29 -21.63
CA ASP A 226 -6.26 32.26 -22.29
C ASP A 226 -5.63 32.83 -23.58
N GLN A 227 -4.32 33.08 -23.57
CA GLN A 227 -3.57 33.53 -24.75
C GLN A 227 -3.49 32.49 -25.86
N LEU A 228 -3.40 31.20 -25.50
CA LEU A 228 -3.34 30.07 -26.42
C LEU A 228 -4.72 29.73 -26.99
N ILE A 229 -5.79 29.89 -26.19
CA ILE A 229 -7.18 29.69 -26.60
C ILE A 229 -7.61 30.77 -27.58
N SER A 230 -7.34 32.04 -27.26
CA SER A 230 -7.88 33.21 -27.98
C SER A 230 -7.29 33.42 -29.37
N LYS A 231 -6.01 33.09 -29.59
CA LYS A 231 -5.34 33.36 -30.87
C LYS A 231 -4.17 32.44 -31.14
N SER A 232 -3.97 32.09 -32.41
CA SER A 232 -2.78 31.34 -32.86
C SER A 232 -1.48 32.09 -32.52
N ARG A 233 -0.59 31.45 -31.76
CA ARG A 233 0.72 31.94 -31.33
C ARG A 233 1.85 31.21 -32.04
N LYS A 234 3.02 31.83 -32.16
CA LYS A 234 4.25 31.15 -32.59
C LYS A 234 4.92 30.56 -31.35
N ILE A 235 5.17 29.25 -31.37
CA ILE A 235 5.77 28.50 -30.28
C ILE A 235 7.10 27.92 -30.75
N SER A 236 8.06 27.89 -29.84
CA SER A 236 9.23 27.02 -29.88
C SER A 236 9.33 26.33 -28.54
N LEU A 237 9.58 25.03 -28.54
CA LEU A 237 9.78 24.24 -27.33
C LEU A 237 10.88 23.20 -27.53
N SER A 238 11.48 22.81 -26.42
CA SER A 238 12.40 21.70 -26.29
C SER A 238 12.06 20.92 -25.03
N VAL A 239 12.19 19.60 -25.08
CA VAL A 239 11.98 18.71 -23.94
C VAL A 239 13.19 17.80 -23.79
N ASN A 240 13.73 17.73 -22.58
CA ASN A 240 14.78 16.79 -22.20
C ASN A 240 14.48 16.24 -20.80
N MET A 241 14.15 14.95 -20.78
CA MET A 241 13.77 14.16 -19.62
C MET A 241 14.58 12.87 -19.60
N GLU A 242 15.01 12.47 -18.42
CA GLU A 242 15.76 11.23 -18.20
C GLU A 242 15.08 10.40 -17.12
N GLU A 243 14.85 9.12 -17.42
CA GLU A 243 14.47 8.15 -16.39
C GLU A 243 15.66 7.93 -15.47
N GLN A 244 15.39 7.90 -14.17
CA GLN A 244 16.40 7.66 -13.15
C GLN A 244 15.93 6.55 -12.23
N SER A 245 16.90 5.89 -11.61
CA SER A 245 16.64 4.84 -10.65
C SER A 245 17.68 4.86 -9.55
N SER A 246 17.26 4.62 -8.32
CA SER A 246 18.13 4.19 -7.22
C SER A 246 18.19 2.67 -7.15
N LEU A 247 19.02 2.15 -6.24
CA LEU A 247 19.08 0.74 -5.92
C LEU A 247 18.34 0.46 -4.62
N GLY A 248 17.46 -0.55 -4.66
CA GLY A 248 16.96 -1.26 -3.48
C GLY A 248 17.72 -2.56 -3.28
N TYR A 249 17.58 -3.14 -2.07
CA TYR A 249 18.22 -4.41 -1.73
C TYR A 249 17.23 -5.32 -1.02
N ASN A 250 16.97 -6.50 -1.55
CA ASN A 250 16.41 -7.56 -0.73
C ASN A 250 17.56 -8.19 0.07
N LEU A 251 17.27 -8.65 1.28
CA LEU A 251 18.21 -9.45 2.07
C LEU A 251 17.71 -10.88 2.17
N ILE A 252 18.56 -11.84 1.82
CA ILE A 252 18.18 -13.26 1.70
C ILE A 252 19.18 -14.10 2.51
N GLY A 253 18.73 -14.55 3.68
CA GLY A 253 19.44 -15.50 4.53
C GLY A 253 18.82 -16.89 4.45
N PHE A 254 19.64 -17.94 4.54
CA PHE A 254 19.17 -19.32 4.44
C PHE A 254 19.70 -20.20 5.58
N ILE A 255 18.81 -21.02 6.14
CA ILE A 255 19.11 -22.03 7.14
C ILE A 255 18.91 -23.40 6.49
N ASP A 256 20.01 -24.05 6.14
CA ASP A 256 20.00 -25.40 5.57
C ASP A 256 20.01 -26.46 6.69
N ASN A 257 18.88 -27.14 6.86
CA ASN A 257 18.68 -28.25 7.79
C ASN A 257 18.77 -29.63 7.08
N GLY A 258 19.17 -29.66 5.80
CA GLY A 258 19.20 -30.87 4.99
C GLY A 258 17.82 -31.41 4.63
N GLN A 259 16.78 -30.58 4.70
CA GLN A 259 15.40 -30.97 4.41
C GLN A 259 15.06 -30.81 2.94
N ARG A 260 14.02 -31.53 2.48
CA ARG A 260 13.53 -31.41 1.09
C ARG A 260 12.80 -30.09 0.84
N ASN A 261 12.02 -29.66 1.84
CA ASN A 261 11.12 -28.53 1.72
C ASN A 261 11.71 -27.30 2.43
N THR A 262 11.41 -26.12 1.91
CA THR A 262 11.81 -24.82 2.44
C THR A 262 10.57 -24.04 2.85
N VAL A 263 10.61 -23.42 4.03
CA VAL A 263 9.63 -22.43 4.47
C VAL A 263 10.24 -21.04 4.29
N VAL A 264 9.50 -20.14 3.65
CA VAL A 264 9.91 -18.75 3.47
C VAL A 264 9.24 -17.88 4.53
N PHE A 265 10.02 -17.08 5.23
CA PHE A 265 9.53 -16.02 6.09
C PHE A 265 9.89 -14.66 5.49
N GLY A 266 8.92 -13.76 5.41
CA GLY A 266 9.06 -12.47 4.74
C GLY A 266 8.53 -11.30 5.57
N ALA A 267 9.21 -10.16 5.47
CA ALA A 267 8.72 -8.85 5.90
C ALA A 267 9.44 -7.77 5.10
N HIS A 268 8.81 -6.64 4.80
CA HIS A 268 9.55 -5.49 4.27
C HIS A 268 10.15 -4.65 5.40
N TYR A 269 11.31 -4.05 5.12
CA TYR A 269 12.03 -3.22 6.09
C TYR A 269 12.04 -1.74 5.72
N ASP A 270 11.56 -1.37 4.54
CA ASP A 270 11.40 0.02 4.15
C ASP A 270 10.15 0.66 4.78
N HIS A 271 10.09 1.99 4.71
CA HIS A 271 8.88 2.77 4.94
C HIS A 271 8.91 4.06 4.09
N ILE A 272 7.98 5.00 4.31
CA ILE A 272 7.72 6.15 3.41
C ILE A 272 8.57 7.41 3.68
N GLY A 273 9.60 7.31 4.52
CA GLY A 273 10.56 8.40 4.75
C GLY A 273 9.97 9.66 5.40
N MET A 274 10.00 10.78 4.67
CA MET A 274 9.42 12.06 5.12
C MET A 274 7.92 12.21 4.77
N GLY A 275 7.30 11.17 4.21
CA GLY A 275 5.89 11.19 3.81
C GLY A 275 5.61 11.95 2.51
N ASN A 276 6.57 11.98 1.58
CA ASN A 276 6.40 12.68 0.29
C ASN A 276 5.35 12.01 -0.62
N GLU A 277 5.20 10.69 -0.51
CA GLU A 277 4.21 9.88 -1.20
C GLU A 277 3.50 9.02 -0.14
N ASN A 278 2.23 8.68 -0.37
CA ASN A 278 1.39 7.80 0.45
C ASN A 278 1.18 8.20 1.93
N SER A 279 1.65 9.36 2.38
CA SER A 279 1.40 9.85 3.75
C SER A 279 -0.08 10.18 3.99
N LEU A 280 -0.57 9.79 5.18
CA LEU A 280 -1.87 10.20 5.71
C LEU A 280 -1.77 11.40 6.66
N TYR A 281 -0.58 12.00 6.80
CA TYR A 281 -0.33 13.17 7.62
C TYR A 281 -0.50 14.46 6.81
N GLU A 282 -1.43 15.31 7.22
CA GLU A 282 -1.73 16.58 6.53
C GLU A 282 -0.82 17.74 6.95
N GLY A 283 0.10 17.51 7.89
CA GLY A 283 1.03 18.52 8.38
C GLY A 283 2.23 18.75 7.46
N LYS A 284 3.24 19.47 7.97
CA LYS A 284 4.50 19.65 7.25
C LYS A 284 5.25 18.31 7.16
N ALA A 285 6.05 18.12 6.12
CA ALA A 285 6.91 16.96 5.97
C ALA A 285 7.65 16.65 7.28
N ALA A 286 7.52 15.40 7.74
CA ALA A 286 7.99 14.92 9.02
C ALA A 286 8.41 13.45 8.88
N ILE A 287 9.28 12.98 9.77
CA ILE A 287 9.78 11.61 9.73
C ILE A 287 8.63 10.65 10.01
N HIS A 288 8.44 9.66 9.15
CA HIS A 288 7.53 8.54 9.37
C HIS A 288 8.37 7.37 9.84
N ASN A 289 8.42 7.14 11.15
CA ASN A 289 9.29 6.12 11.73
C ASN A 289 8.84 4.70 11.38
N GLY A 290 7.55 4.47 11.13
CA GLY A 290 7.05 3.18 10.65
C GLY A 290 7.34 2.07 11.65
N ALA A 291 7.03 2.30 12.92
CA ALA A 291 7.28 1.34 13.99
C ALA A 291 6.37 0.11 13.85
N ASP A 292 5.10 0.30 13.53
CA ASP A 292 4.24 -0.82 13.16
C ASP A 292 4.46 -1.20 11.69
N ASP A 293 4.52 -0.20 10.81
CA ASP A 293 4.61 -0.36 9.35
C ASP A 293 6.00 0.00 8.78
N ASN A 294 6.88 -0.94 8.48
CA ASN A 294 6.83 -2.34 8.90
C ASN A 294 8.02 -2.73 9.77
N GLY A 295 8.39 -1.81 10.68
CA GLY A 295 9.35 -2.09 11.73
C GLY A 295 8.94 -3.32 12.56
N SER A 296 7.65 -3.50 12.83
CA SER A 296 7.13 -4.61 13.63
C SER A 296 7.30 -5.96 12.94
N GLY A 297 6.99 -6.09 11.64
CA GLY A 297 7.16 -7.33 10.88
C GLY A 297 8.63 -7.69 10.71
N THR A 298 9.47 -6.69 10.40
CA THR A 298 10.93 -6.85 10.37
C THR A 298 11.45 -7.35 11.72
N THR A 299 10.99 -6.75 12.83
CA THR A 299 11.41 -7.13 14.18
C THR A 299 10.93 -8.53 14.57
N LEU A 300 9.69 -8.89 14.24
CA LEU A 300 9.18 -10.24 14.47
C LEU A 300 10.00 -11.28 13.69
N LEU A 301 10.36 -10.97 12.44
CA LEU A 301 11.20 -11.83 11.62
C LEU A 301 12.62 -11.98 12.19
N LEU A 302 13.22 -10.91 12.73
CA LEU A 302 14.48 -10.96 13.46
C LEU A 302 14.40 -11.82 14.73
N GLU A 303 13.26 -11.86 15.43
CA GLU A 303 13.09 -12.79 16.56
C GLU A 303 12.93 -14.24 16.10
N LEU A 304 12.16 -14.50 15.05
CA LEU A 304 12.06 -15.85 14.46
C LEU A 304 13.43 -16.36 14.00
N LEU A 305 14.25 -15.47 13.44
CA LEU A 305 15.63 -15.74 13.07
C LEU A 305 16.45 -16.27 14.26
N ASN A 306 16.30 -15.74 15.47
CA ASN A 306 16.97 -16.27 16.67
C ASN A 306 16.54 -17.71 16.96
N TYR A 307 15.24 -18.00 16.87
CA TYR A 307 14.70 -19.34 17.14
C TYR A 307 15.17 -20.39 16.11
N TYR A 308 15.00 -20.11 14.81
CA TYR A 308 15.35 -21.03 13.74
C TYR A 308 16.86 -21.10 13.49
N GLY A 309 17.58 -19.97 13.63
CA GLY A 309 19.04 -19.90 13.48
C GLY A 309 19.77 -20.73 14.54
N ALA A 310 19.26 -20.75 15.77
CA ALA A 310 19.73 -21.63 16.84
C ALA A 310 19.33 -23.12 16.64
N ARG A 311 18.68 -23.47 15.53
CA ARG A 311 18.28 -24.84 15.15
C ARG A 311 17.32 -25.49 16.14
N ASN A 312 16.47 -24.70 16.79
CA ASN A 312 15.42 -25.19 17.69
C ASN A 312 14.26 -25.89 16.95
N ASP A 313 14.09 -25.59 15.66
CA ASP A 313 13.22 -26.30 14.73
C ASP A 313 14.06 -26.60 13.47
N GLN A 314 14.08 -27.87 13.08
CA GLN A 314 14.83 -28.38 11.92
C GLN A 314 13.93 -29.13 10.93
N ASN A 315 12.61 -28.96 11.05
CA ASN A 315 11.63 -29.65 10.22
C ASN A 315 11.69 -29.23 8.75
N TYR A 316 12.17 -28.02 8.48
CA TYR A 316 12.34 -27.46 7.14
C TYR A 316 13.71 -26.83 6.97
N ASN A 317 14.10 -26.56 5.73
CA ASN A 317 15.03 -25.44 5.49
C ASN A 317 14.26 -24.14 5.66
N TYR A 318 14.90 -23.07 6.12
CA TYR A 318 14.24 -21.78 6.28
C TYR A 318 14.93 -20.70 5.46
N ALA A 319 14.17 -20.01 4.62
CA ALA A 319 14.64 -18.83 3.92
C ALA A 319 14.05 -17.57 4.61
N ILE A 320 14.93 -16.70 5.08
CA ILE A 320 14.60 -15.46 5.78
C ILE A 320 14.81 -14.31 4.81
N LEU A 321 13.72 -13.66 4.39
CA LEU A 321 13.73 -12.62 3.37
C LEU A 321 13.25 -11.30 3.95
N PHE A 322 14.07 -10.27 3.83
CA PHE A 322 13.68 -8.89 4.09
C PHE A 322 13.56 -8.14 2.76
N PHE A 323 12.39 -7.60 2.47
CA PHE A 323 12.10 -6.91 1.21
C PHE A 323 12.28 -5.40 1.34
N SER A 324 12.69 -4.77 0.25
CA SER A 324 12.73 -3.31 0.12
C SER A 324 11.74 -2.84 -0.94
N ALA A 325 11.30 -1.58 -0.85
CA ALA A 325 10.37 -0.95 -1.77
C ALA A 325 9.02 -1.66 -1.89
N GLU A 326 8.52 -2.17 -0.76
CA GLU A 326 7.13 -2.66 -0.66
C GLU A 326 6.16 -1.49 -0.86
N GLU A 327 6.42 -0.37 -0.18
CA GLU A 327 5.60 0.84 -0.14
C GLU A 327 5.41 1.50 -1.52
N SER A 328 6.33 1.16 -2.43
CA SER A 328 6.33 1.60 -3.83
C SER A 328 5.64 0.61 -4.78
N GLY A 329 4.97 -0.41 -4.24
CA GLY A 329 4.16 -1.39 -4.98
C GLY A 329 4.79 -2.78 -5.08
N LEU A 330 5.28 -3.33 -3.97
CA LEU A 330 5.85 -4.69 -3.85
C LEU A 330 7.09 -4.91 -4.74
N ILE A 331 7.92 -3.89 -4.96
CA ILE A 331 9.00 -3.95 -5.95
C ILE A 331 10.01 -5.03 -5.58
N GLY A 332 10.45 -5.09 -4.32
CA GLY A 332 11.43 -6.06 -3.84
C GLY A 332 10.96 -7.51 -3.95
N SER A 333 9.79 -7.85 -3.39
CA SER A 333 9.28 -9.23 -3.45
C SER A 333 8.93 -9.67 -4.88
N LYS A 334 8.44 -8.77 -5.74
CA LYS A 334 8.25 -9.06 -7.18
C LYS A 334 9.58 -9.36 -7.86
N TYR A 335 10.62 -8.57 -7.57
CA TYR A 335 11.94 -8.80 -8.14
C TYR A 335 12.49 -10.15 -7.71
N PHE A 336 12.42 -10.49 -6.42
CA PHE A 336 12.89 -11.77 -5.90
C PHE A 336 12.17 -12.96 -6.57
N THR A 337 10.84 -12.96 -6.64
CA THR A 337 10.13 -14.12 -7.22
C THR A 337 10.28 -14.23 -8.75
N GLN A 338 10.72 -13.16 -9.43
CA GLN A 338 11.09 -13.17 -10.85
C GLN A 338 12.55 -13.61 -11.07
N ASN A 339 13.43 -13.31 -10.12
CA ASN A 339 14.86 -13.61 -10.15
C ASN A 339 15.28 -14.34 -8.87
N PRO A 340 14.73 -15.54 -8.59
CA PRO A 340 14.95 -16.19 -7.32
C PRO A 340 16.38 -16.73 -7.24
N THR A 341 17.03 -16.54 -6.10
CA THR A 341 18.40 -17.01 -5.85
C THR A 341 18.46 -18.46 -5.36
N PHE A 342 17.31 -19.08 -5.11
CA PHE A 342 17.14 -20.51 -4.88
C PHE A 342 15.86 -21.01 -5.58
N SER A 343 15.73 -22.33 -5.78
CA SER A 343 14.58 -22.87 -6.49
C SER A 343 13.28 -22.66 -5.71
N LEU A 344 12.32 -21.95 -6.30
CA LEU A 344 10.98 -21.80 -5.72
C LEU A 344 10.21 -23.13 -5.65
N GLU A 345 10.62 -24.16 -6.42
CA GLU A 345 9.99 -25.48 -6.35
C GLU A 345 10.21 -26.19 -5.00
N THR A 346 11.26 -25.83 -4.26
CA THR A 346 11.49 -26.37 -2.92
C THR A 346 10.65 -25.68 -1.86
N VAL A 347 10.02 -24.53 -2.17
CA VAL A 347 9.20 -23.78 -1.22
C VAL A 347 7.88 -24.50 -0.97
N ASP A 348 7.63 -24.88 0.27
CA ASP A 348 6.38 -25.48 0.71
C ASP A 348 5.29 -24.40 0.86
N TYR A 349 5.63 -23.33 1.57
CA TYR A 349 4.78 -22.17 1.77
C TYR A 349 5.59 -20.94 2.22
N MET A 350 4.95 -19.78 2.18
CA MET A 350 5.50 -18.49 2.63
C MET A 350 4.61 -17.86 3.71
N ILE A 351 5.22 -17.32 4.77
CA ILE A 351 4.52 -16.51 5.78
C ILE A 351 5.09 -15.09 5.74
N ASN A 352 4.22 -14.12 5.54
CA ASN A 352 4.53 -12.69 5.52
C ASN A 352 4.06 -11.99 6.79
N PHE A 353 4.86 -11.05 7.28
CA PHE A 353 4.56 -10.21 8.44
C PHE A 353 4.51 -8.75 8.03
N ASP A 354 3.37 -8.12 8.30
CA ASP A 354 3.14 -6.71 8.00
C ASP A 354 2.25 -6.11 9.09
N MET A 355 2.68 -5.01 9.72
CA MET A 355 1.93 -4.36 10.80
C MET A 355 1.44 -5.35 11.87
N VAL A 356 2.38 -6.02 12.53
CA VAL A 356 2.14 -7.07 13.55
C VAL A 356 2.38 -6.59 14.99
N GLY A 357 2.59 -5.29 15.18
CA GLY A 357 2.89 -4.65 16.45
C GLY A 357 1.66 -4.13 17.21
N ARG A 358 0.44 -4.18 16.65
CA ARG A 358 -0.77 -3.57 17.24
C ARG A 358 -1.81 -4.57 17.69
N LEU A 359 -1.39 -5.75 18.13
CA LEU A 359 -2.30 -6.78 18.63
C LEU A 359 -3.20 -6.24 19.75
N ARG A 360 -4.51 -6.12 19.47
CA ARG A 360 -5.55 -5.66 20.41
C ARG A 360 -6.54 -6.80 20.65
N ASP A 361 -6.98 -6.98 21.89
CA ASP A 361 -7.93 -8.05 22.27
C ASP A 361 -7.50 -9.47 21.82
N ASN A 362 -6.19 -9.73 21.76
CA ASN A 362 -5.58 -10.94 21.19
C ASN A 362 -6.05 -11.25 19.76
N ARG A 363 -6.53 -10.26 19.01
CA ARG A 363 -7.11 -10.45 17.68
C ARG A 363 -6.18 -9.96 16.60
N PHE A 364 -6.07 -10.74 15.54
CA PHE A 364 -5.33 -10.39 14.34
C PHE A 364 -5.96 -11.08 13.12
N GLN A 365 -5.58 -10.64 11.94
CA GLN A 365 -6.00 -11.21 10.67
C GLN A 365 -4.90 -12.08 10.09
N ILE A 366 -5.30 -13.19 9.49
CA ILE A 366 -4.46 -13.97 8.58
C ILE A 366 -5.13 -14.01 7.22
N SER A 367 -4.46 -13.45 6.22
CA SER A 367 -4.89 -13.56 4.81
C SER A 367 -4.19 -14.75 4.14
N GLY A 368 -4.73 -15.24 3.04
CA GLY A 368 -4.21 -16.41 2.32
C GLY A 368 -4.65 -17.74 2.91
N THR A 369 -5.59 -17.78 3.86
CA THR A 369 -5.99 -19.05 4.52
C THR A 369 -6.70 -20.02 3.58
N GLY A 370 -7.11 -19.57 2.39
CA GLY A 370 -7.69 -20.39 1.34
C GLY A 370 -6.66 -20.94 0.35
N THR A 371 -5.36 -20.64 0.51
CA THR A 371 -4.33 -21.00 -0.49
C THR A 371 -3.78 -22.41 -0.36
N ALA A 372 -4.06 -23.11 0.75
CA ALA A 372 -3.81 -24.54 0.91
C ALA A 372 -5.00 -25.26 1.55
N LEU A 373 -5.17 -26.54 1.21
CA LEU A 373 -6.24 -27.40 1.75
C LEU A 373 -6.09 -27.65 3.26
N GLU A 374 -4.85 -27.63 3.75
CA GLU A 374 -4.49 -28.01 5.11
C GLU A 374 -4.65 -26.84 6.11
N TRP A 375 -4.77 -25.60 5.63
CA TRP A 375 -4.80 -24.40 6.48
C TRP A 375 -5.89 -24.38 7.52
N ASP A 376 -7.09 -24.90 7.21
CA ASP A 376 -8.15 -24.93 8.20
C ASP A 376 -7.82 -25.79 9.41
N ARG A 377 -7.11 -26.90 9.20
CA ARG A 377 -6.64 -27.79 10.27
C ARG A 377 -5.42 -27.24 10.99
N VAL A 378 -4.46 -26.68 10.26
CA VAL A 378 -3.25 -26.08 10.87
C VAL A 378 -3.63 -24.91 11.80
N LEU A 379 -4.60 -24.09 11.38
CA LEU A 379 -5.01 -22.87 12.07
C LEU A 379 -6.19 -23.07 13.05
N SER A 380 -6.67 -24.30 13.28
CA SER A 380 -7.85 -24.55 14.14
C SER A 380 -7.61 -24.35 15.63
N GLU A 381 -6.35 -24.43 16.07
CA GLU A 381 -5.95 -24.37 17.48
C GLU A 381 -4.85 -23.32 17.66
N PRO A 382 -5.20 -22.02 17.73
CA PRO A 382 -4.24 -20.97 18.02
C PRO A 382 -3.66 -21.11 19.43
N VAL A 383 -2.40 -20.69 19.60
CA VAL A 383 -1.77 -20.56 20.91
C VAL A 383 -2.18 -19.25 21.58
N HIS A 384 -1.96 -19.12 22.90
CA HIS A 384 -2.13 -17.87 23.65
C HIS A 384 -3.51 -17.20 23.55
N ASN A 385 -4.57 -18.00 23.36
CA ASN A 385 -5.95 -17.54 23.14
C ASN A 385 -6.07 -16.50 22.01
N LEU A 386 -5.20 -16.58 21.00
CA LEU A 386 -5.25 -15.69 19.86
C LEU A 386 -6.53 -15.92 19.05
N ASN A 387 -7.17 -14.84 18.64
CA ASN A 387 -8.38 -14.85 17.83
C ASN A 387 -8.05 -14.47 16.39
N ILE A 388 -8.16 -15.45 15.49
CA ILE A 388 -7.79 -15.29 14.09
C ILE A 388 -9.01 -14.88 13.27
N LYS A 389 -8.97 -13.69 12.66
CA LYS A 389 -9.83 -13.37 11.52
C LYS A 389 -9.20 -13.98 10.27
N LYS A 390 -9.81 -15.04 9.74
CA LYS A 390 -9.35 -15.69 8.51
C LYS A 390 -9.86 -14.94 7.28
N ASP A 391 -8.96 -14.54 6.39
CA ASP A 391 -9.27 -14.08 5.05
C ASP A 391 -8.73 -15.11 4.04
N PRO A 392 -9.60 -15.77 3.24
CA PRO A 392 -9.15 -16.82 2.35
C PRO A 392 -8.32 -16.32 1.17
N TYR A 393 -8.33 -15.02 0.82
CA TYR A 393 -7.71 -14.52 -0.41
C TYR A 393 -6.18 -14.51 -0.35
N GLY A 394 -5.55 -15.02 -1.40
CA GLY A 394 -4.08 -15.04 -1.53
C GLY A 394 -3.45 -13.77 -2.12
N VAL A 395 -4.27 -12.80 -2.54
CA VAL A 395 -3.85 -11.50 -3.07
C VAL A 395 -4.25 -10.41 -2.07
N GLY A 396 -3.27 -9.62 -1.65
CA GLY A 396 -3.44 -8.46 -0.77
C GLY A 396 -2.35 -7.40 -1.00
N PRO A 397 -2.41 -6.28 -0.27
CA PRO A 397 -1.46 -5.18 -0.41
C PRO A 397 -0.18 -5.43 0.41
N SER A 398 0.47 -6.59 0.23
CA SER A 398 1.75 -6.91 0.89
C SER A 398 2.49 -8.03 0.15
N ASP A 399 3.73 -8.31 0.55
CA ASP A 399 4.71 -9.11 -0.21
C ASP A 399 4.31 -10.57 -0.48
N HIS A 400 3.44 -11.16 0.35
CA HIS A 400 2.89 -12.50 0.12
C HIS A 400 2.25 -12.66 -1.27
N THR A 401 1.68 -11.58 -1.82
CA THR A 401 1.08 -11.57 -3.17
C THR A 401 2.06 -12.01 -4.25
N SER A 402 3.34 -11.60 -4.13
CA SER A 402 4.39 -11.95 -5.08
C SER A 402 4.63 -13.48 -5.13
N PHE A 403 4.49 -14.16 -3.99
CA PHE A 403 4.64 -15.62 -3.89
C PHE A 403 3.37 -16.37 -4.30
N TYR A 404 2.20 -15.85 -3.96
CA TYR A 404 0.93 -16.43 -4.41
C TYR A 404 0.85 -16.53 -5.94
N PHE A 405 1.36 -15.53 -6.67
CA PHE A 405 1.44 -15.57 -8.14
C PHE A 405 2.43 -16.60 -8.70
N LYS A 406 3.20 -17.28 -7.84
CA LYS A 406 4.05 -18.42 -8.18
C LYS A 406 3.43 -19.76 -7.79
N ASP A 407 2.12 -19.78 -7.52
CA ASP A 407 1.36 -20.95 -7.09
C ASP A 407 1.91 -21.57 -5.78
N ILE A 408 2.39 -20.71 -4.88
CA ILE A 408 2.89 -21.08 -3.53
C ILE A 408 1.81 -20.74 -2.50
N PRO A 409 1.48 -21.65 -1.55
CA PRO A 409 0.64 -21.32 -0.42
C PRO A 409 1.22 -20.19 0.42
N VAL A 410 0.38 -19.23 0.80
CA VAL A 410 0.82 -18.05 1.56
C VAL A 410 -0.06 -17.82 2.77
N LEU A 411 0.53 -17.29 3.84
CA LEU A 411 -0.17 -16.67 4.95
C LEU A 411 0.37 -15.25 5.14
N HIS A 412 -0.51 -14.30 5.41
CA HIS A 412 -0.15 -12.91 5.70
C HIS A 412 -0.72 -12.48 7.04
N PHE A 413 0.16 -12.17 7.98
CA PHE A 413 -0.19 -11.78 9.34
C PHE A 413 -0.31 -10.26 9.42
N PHE A 414 -1.44 -9.79 9.95
CA PHE A 414 -1.78 -8.38 10.05
C PHE A 414 -2.56 -8.08 11.33
N THR A 415 -2.15 -7.09 12.13
CA THR A 415 -2.84 -6.72 13.37
C THR A 415 -3.82 -5.55 13.23
N GLY A 416 -4.04 -5.08 12.00
CA GLY A 416 -5.08 -4.13 11.67
C GLY A 416 -4.49 -2.75 11.44
N THR A 417 -5.19 -1.90 10.70
CA THR A 417 -4.80 -0.50 10.60
C THR A 417 -5.03 0.21 11.93
N HIS A 418 -4.34 1.32 12.17
CA HIS A 418 -4.53 2.16 13.36
C HIS A 418 -4.30 3.63 13.01
N GLU A 419 -4.78 4.55 13.84
CA GLU A 419 -4.86 5.98 13.49
C GLU A 419 -3.52 6.64 13.15
N ASP A 420 -2.41 5.99 13.51
CA ASP A 420 -1.03 6.40 13.22
C ASP A 420 -0.48 5.86 11.88
N TYR A 421 -1.21 4.96 11.20
CA TYR A 421 -0.79 4.36 9.93
C TYR A 421 -0.40 5.43 8.90
N HIS A 422 0.78 5.27 8.28
CA HIS A 422 1.38 6.23 7.34
C HIS A 422 1.42 7.67 7.90
N LYS A 423 1.66 7.83 9.20
CA LYS A 423 1.86 9.13 9.86
C LYS A 423 3.14 9.14 10.71
N PRO A 424 3.68 10.33 11.03
CA PRO A 424 4.81 10.47 11.95
C PRO A 424 4.59 9.89 13.34
N SER A 425 3.33 9.66 13.74
CA SER A 425 2.98 9.10 15.04
C SER A 425 3.06 7.58 15.10
N ASP A 426 3.38 6.88 14.00
CA ASP A 426 3.64 5.44 14.05
C ASP A 426 5.01 5.15 14.65
N ASP A 427 5.06 5.18 15.97
CA ASP A 427 6.27 5.14 16.78
C ASP A 427 6.27 3.99 17.81
N VAL A 428 7.46 3.68 18.34
CA VAL A 428 7.76 2.48 19.12
C VAL A 428 7.01 2.42 20.45
N ASP A 429 6.67 3.55 21.07
CA ASP A 429 5.93 3.63 22.34
C ASP A 429 4.51 3.05 22.25
N LYS A 430 4.07 2.80 21.03
CA LYS A 430 2.71 2.47 20.63
C LYS A 430 2.56 0.99 20.26
N VAL A 431 3.66 0.25 20.27
CA VAL A 431 3.77 -1.17 19.90
C VAL A 431 3.51 -2.09 21.10
N ASN A 432 2.73 -3.14 20.86
CA ASN A 432 2.46 -4.23 21.80
C ASN A 432 3.45 -5.39 21.60
N PHE A 433 4.64 -5.24 22.18
CA PHE A 433 5.69 -6.27 22.11
C PHE A 433 5.28 -7.64 22.69
N LYS A 434 4.46 -7.68 23.75
CA LYS A 434 3.94 -8.94 24.29
C LYS A 434 3.06 -9.65 23.26
N GLY A 435 2.26 -8.89 22.52
CA GLY A 435 1.48 -9.39 21.40
C GLY A 435 2.35 -9.98 20.29
N MET A 436 3.45 -9.30 19.94
CA MET A 436 4.42 -9.80 18.95
C MET A 436 5.05 -11.13 19.38
N VAL A 437 5.41 -11.29 20.66
CA VAL A 437 5.91 -12.57 21.19
C VAL A 437 4.87 -13.68 21.01
N LYS A 438 3.58 -13.42 21.29
CA LYS A 438 2.51 -14.41 21.05
C LYS A 438 2.40 -14.79 19.58
N LEU A 439 2.51 -13.82 18.68
CA LEU A 439 2.46 -14.07 17.24
C LEU A 439 3.67 -14.90 16.79
N ALA A 440 4.87 -14.62 17.30
CA ALA A 440 6.06 -15.42 17.02
C ALA A 440 5.89 -16.88 17.48
N ASP A 441 5.34 -17.11 18.68
CA ASP A 441 5.03 -18.47 19.15
C ASP A 441 3.98 -19.17 18.29
N PHE A 442 2.99 -18.42 17.79
CA PHE A 442 2.01 -18.98 16.88
C PHE A 442 2.63 -19.38 15.53
N VAL A 443 3.59 -18.61 15.01
CA VAL A 443 4.35 -18.99 13.81
C VAL A 443 5.15 -20.28 14.04
N LYS A 444 5.82 -20.41 15.19
CA LYS A 444 6.53 -21.65 15.57
C LYS A 444 5.56 -22.85 15.63
N ALA A 445 4.36 -22.65 16.15
CA ALA A 445 3.33 -23.69 16.16
C ALA A 445 2.87 -24.07 14.75
N ILE A 446 2.80 -23.12 13.81
CA ILE A 446 2.49 -23.40 12.40
C ILE A 446 3.57 -24.27 11.75
N THR A 447 4.87 -23.97 11.94
CA THR A 447 5.95 -24.80 11.37
C THR A 447 5.93 -26.22 11.92
N ILE A 448 5.68 -26.39 13.22
CA ILE A 448 5.56 -27.72 13.83
C ILE A 448 4.37 -28.47 13.23
N LYS A 449 3.18 -27.86 13.17
CA LYS A 449 1.97 -28.54 12.66
C LYS A 449 2.05 -28.87 11.17
N THR A 450 2.65 -28.00 10.37
CA THR A 450 2.81 -28.23 8.93
C THR A 450 3.83 -29.34 8.65
N SER A 451 4.80 -29.56 9.53
CA SER A 451 5.78 -30.65 9.39
C SER A 451 5.16 -32.06 9.41
N GLU A 452 3.90 -32.19 9.87
CA GLU A 452 3.13 -33.44 9.79
C GLU A 452 2.74 -33.82 8.35
N TYR A 453 2.82 -32.87 7.42
CA TYR A 453 2.49 -33.06 6.01
C TYR A 453 3.77 -33.17 5.17
N GLN A 454 3.73 -34.01 4.13
CA GLN A 454 4.85 -34.12 3.21
C GLN A 454 5.07 -32.83 2.39
N ARG A 455 3.98 -32.15 2.06
CA ARG A 455 3.91 -30.84 1.39
C ARG A 455 2.47 -30.35 1.45
N LEU A 456 2.26 -29.05 1.52
CA LEU A 456 0.93 -28.46 1.45
C LEU A 456 0.38 -28.45 0.02
N THR A 457 -0.94 -28.55 -0.09
CA THR A 457 -1.62 -28.63 -1.38
C THR A 457 -2.12 -27.25 -1.80
N PHE A 458 -1.39 -26.58 -2.69
CA PHE A 458 -1.80 -25.27 -3.21
C PHE A 458 -3.15 -25.32 -3.92
N GLN A 459 -3.97 -24.30 -3.68
CA GLN A 459 -5.17 -24.03 -4.46
C GLN A 459 -5.32 -22.53 -4.73
N LYS A 460 -5.81 -22.20 -5.92
CA LYS A 460 -6.14 -20.81 -6.28
C LYS A 460 -7.37 -20.38 -5.52
N THR A 461 -7.26 -19.22 -4.90
CA THR A 461 -8.38 -18.54 -4.27
C THR A 461 -9.16 -17.80 -5.35
N LYS A 462 -10.49 -17.69 -5.21
CA LYS A 462 -11.27 -16.81 -6.09
C LYS A 462 -10.77 -15.39 -5.82
N SER A 463 -10.08 -14.80 -6.77
CA SER A 463 -9.40 -13.51 -6.61
C SER A 463 -10.36 -12.43 -6.12
N ALA A 464 -9.90 -11.58 -5.20
CA ALA A 464 -10.56 -10.30 -4.95
C ALA A 464 -10.71 -9.46 -6.24
N GLU A 465 -9.93 -9.73 -7.29
CA GLU A 465 -10.10 -9.18 -8.65
C GLU A 465 -11.50 -9.43 -9.27
N GLN A 466 -12.27 -10.41 -8.78
CA GLN A 466 -13.66 -10.62 -9.23
C GLN A 466 -14.69 -9.76 -8.47
N GLN A 467 -14.29 -9.10 -7.38
CA GLN A 467 -15.04 -7.98 -6.85
C GLN A 467 -14.34 -6.71 -7.30
N THR A 468 -14.74 -6.18 -8.46
CA THR A 468 -14.31 -4.84 -8.88
C THR A 468 -14.70 -3.85 -7.79
N ILE A 469 -13.73 -3.45 -6.95
CA ILE A 469 -13.90 -2.34 -6.03
C ILE A 469 -13.98 -1.11 -6.91
N PRO A 470 -15.14 -0.43 -7.01
CA PRO A 470 -15.27 0.70 -7.90
C PRO A 470 -14.37 1.82 -7.38
N SER A 471 -13.69 2.53 -8.28
CA SER A 471 -12.94 3.73 -7.90
C SER A 471 -13.92 4.75 -7.31
N PHE A 472 -13.61 5.27 -6.11
CA PHE A 472 -14.36 6.34 -5.47
C PHE A 472 -13.50 7.59 -5.35
N THR A 473 -14.13 8.76 -5.44
CA THR A 473 -13.45 10.08 -5.39
C THR A 473 -13.64 10.80 -4.07
N VAL A 474 -14.38 10.20 -3.14
CA VAL A 474 -14.72 10.76 -1.83
C VAL A 474 -14.32 9.83 -0.72
N THR A 475 -14.08 10.39 0.47
CA THR A 475 -13.81 9.63 1.69
C THR A 475 -14.58 10.23 2.84
N LEU A 476 -14.98 9.41 3.80
CA LEU A 476 -15.47 9.92 5.08
C LEU A 476 -14.34 10.46 5.97
N GLY A 477 -13.08 10.20 5.59
CA GLY A 477 -11.91 10.47 6.43
C GLY A 477 -11.85 9.56 7.65
N VAL A 478 -12.40 8.34 7.52
CA VAL A 478 -12.30 7.31 8.55
C VAL A 478 -11.26 6.30 8.15
N MET A 479 -10.72 5.62 9.13
CA MET A 479 -9.88 4.48 8.93
C MET A 479 -10.64 3.23 9.40
N PRO A 480 -11.01 2.34 8.47
CA PRO A 480 -11.75 1.13 8.78
C PRO A 480 -10.94 0.17 9.66
N ASP A 481 -11.60 -0.45 10.63
CA ASP A 481 -11.07 -1.64 11.30
C ASP A 481 -11.27 -2.87 10.41
N TYR A 482 -10.21 -3.23 9.69
CA TYR A 482 -10.21 -4.38 8.80
C TYR A 482 -10.32 -5.72 9.54
N ILE A 483 -10.18 -5.76 10.88
CA ILE A 483 -10.21 -6.98 11.70
C ILE A 483 -11.55 -7.13 12.46
N TYR A 484 -12.43 -6.12 12.39
CA TYR A 484 -13.79 -6.27 12.85
C TYR A 484 -14.55 -7.34 12.04
N GLY A 485 -15.23 -8.26 12.73
CA GLY A 485 -15.95 -9.39 12.14
C GLY A 485 -17.46 -9.35 12.34
N GLY A 486 -17.99 -8.28 12.93
CA GLY A 486 -19.43 -8.07 13.07
C GLY A 486 -20.01 -7.33 11.86
N PRO A 487 -21.35 -7.15 11.79
CA PRO A 487 -21.98 -6.38 10.73
C PRO A 487 -21.58 -4.91 10.79
N GLY A 488 -21.33 -4.31 9.63
CA GLY A 488 -20.89 -2.92 9.48
C GLY A 488 -19.38 -2.76 9.41
N VAL A 489 -18.95 -1.50 9.29
CA VAL A 489 -17.53 -1.13 9.32
C VAL A 489 -17.24 -0.40 10.63
N ARG A 490 -16.53 -1.07 11.54
CA ARG A 490 -16.00 -0.43 12.75
C ARG A 490 -14.89 0.54 12.36
N LEU A 491 -14.80 1.67 13.03
CA LEU A 491 -13.81 2.71 12.76
C LEU A 491 -12.67 2.59 13.78
N ASP A 492 -11.46 2.31 13.32
CA ASP A 492 -10.27 2.37 14.18
C ASP A 492 -9.76 3.81 14.35
N GLY A 493 -10.12 4.70 13.43
CA GLY A 493 -9.77 6.12 13.50
C GLY A 493 -10.73 7.01 12.72
N VAL A 494 -10.82 8.27 13.13
CA VAL A 494 -11.56 9.32 12.43
C VAL A 494 -10.66 10.54 12.33
N SER A 495 -10.39 10.98 11.11
CA SER A 495 -9.53 12.14 10.84
C SER A 495 -10.28 13.43 11.12
N GLU A 496 -9.62 14.38 11.78
CA GLU A 496 -10.17 15.71 12.07
C GLU A 496 -10.54 16.45 10.77
N ASP A 497 -11.52 17.35 10.86
CA ASP A 497 -12.03 18.17 9.75
C ASP A 497 -12.57 17.43 8.51
N ARG A 498 -12.64 16.09 8.56
CA ARG A 498 -13.24 15.25 7.51
C ARG A 498 -14.75 14.99 7.76
N PRO A 499 -15.50 14.52 6.74
CA PRO A 499 -16.95 14.35 6.84
C PRO A 499 -17.41 13.57 8.07
N ALA A 500 -16.70 12.50 8.44
CA ALA A 500 -17.01 11.70 9.61
C ALA A 500 -16.88 12.45 10.93
N ALA A 501 -15.77 13.18 11.13
CA ALA A 501 -15.56 13.98 12.34
C ALA A 501 -16.62 15.08 12.45
N LYS A 502 -16.97 15.74 11.32
CA LYS A 502 -18.03 16.76 11.26
C LYS A 502 -19.41 16.20 11.60
N ALA A 503 -19.67 14.94 11.24
CA ALA A 503 -20.87 14.21 11.64
C ALA A 503 -20.80 13.62 13.06
N GLY A 504 -19.75 13.91 13.82
CA GLY A 504 -19.59 13.50 15.21
C GLY A 504 -19.19 12.03 15.41
N MET A 505 -18.80 11.33 14.34
CA MET A 505 -18.25 9.96 14.42
C MET A 505 -16.88 9.97 15.10
N LYS A 506 -16.56 8.87 15.79
CA LYS A 506 -15.34 8.68 16.58
C LYS A 506 -14.79 7.26 16.37
N ALA A 507 -13.53 7.06 16.74
CA ALA A 507 -12.97 5.72 16.84
C ALA A 507 -13.84 4.85 17.77
N GLY A 508 -14.06 3.59 17.38
CA GLY A 508 -14.95 2.64 18.04
C GLY A 508 -16.39 2.60 17.49
N ASP A 509 -16.81 3.60 16.73
CA ASP A 509 -18.13 3.58 16.08
C ASP A 509 -18.21 2.53 14.98
N ILE A 510 -19.41 2.02 14.69
CA ILE A 510 -19.65 1.06 13.62
C ILE A 510 -20.61 1.66 12.59
N VAL A 511 -20.14 1.92 11.37
CA VAL A 511 -20.98 2.41 10.27
C VAL A 511 -21.84 1.26 9.75
N LEU A 512 -23.16 1.48 9.75
CA LEU A 512 -24.18 0.50 9.35
C LEU A 512 -24.88 0.88 8.04
N LYS A 513 -24.96 2.18 7.72
CA LYS A 513 -25.62 2.66 6.50
C LYS A 513 -24.99 3.96 6.00
N ILE A 514 -24.90 4.13 4.69
CA ILE A 514 -24.58 5.42 4.03
C ILE A 514 -25.65 5.65 2.97
N GLY A 515 -26.51 6.65 3.16
CA GLY A 515 -27.69 6.93 2.36
C GLY A 515 -28.59 5.71 2.23
N ASP A 516 -28.69 5.15 1.02
CA ASP A 516 -29.49 3.96 0.71
C ASP A 516 -28.68 2.65 0.80
N PHE A 517 -27.37 2.73 1.00
CA PHE A 517 -26.49 1.56 1.06
C PHE A 517 -26.39 1.03 2.49
N THR A 518 -26.85 -0.21 2.69
CA THR A 518 -26.51 -0.99 3.88
C THR A 518 -25.03 -1.37 3.83
N ILE A 519 -24.35 -1.15 4.95
CA ILE A 519 -22.94 -1.49 5.12
C ILE A 519 -22.87 -2.75 5.98
N ASP A 520 -22.54 -3.87 5.34
CA ASP A 520 -22.37 -5.16 6.01
C ASP A 520 -20.90 -5.49 6.25
N ASP A 521 -20.01 -4.94 5.41
CA ASP A 521 -18.56 -5.20 5.38
C ASP A 521 -17.79 -4.03 4.73
N ILE A 522 -16.47 -4.15 4.63
CA ILE A 522 -15.62 -3.12 4.02
C ILE A 522 -15.89 -2.93 2.52
N TYR A 523 -16.30 -3.97 1.80
CA TYR A 523 -16.55 -3.88 0.37
C TYR A 523 -17.86 -3.14 0.05
N SER A 524 -18.92 -3.38 0.83
CA SER A 524 -20.17 -2.62 0.75
C SER A 524 -19.97 -1.16 1.13
N TYR A 525 -19.10 -0.87 2.10
CA TYR A 525 -18.64 0.49 2.40
C TYR A 525 -17.95 1.17 1.21
N MET A 526 -16.95 0.52 0.60
CA MET A 526 -16.26 1.07 -0.57
C MET A 526 -17.20 1.27 -1.77
N ARG A 527 -18.15 0.35 -2.00
CA ARG A 527 -19.19 0.50 -3.01
C ARG A 527 -20.10 1.69 -2.72
N ALA A 528 -20.49 1.90 -1.46
CA ALA A 528 -21.30 3.05 -1.08
C ALA A 528 -20.56 4.36 -1.39
N LEU A 529 -19.29 4.48 -1.01
CA LEU A 529 -18.48 5.67 -1.33
C LEU A 529 -18.39 5.96 -2.83
N SER A 530 -18.34 4.91 -3.67
CA SER A 530 -18.29 5.09 -5.12
C SER A 530 -19.53 5.70 -5.76
N ALA A 531 -20.64 5.76 -5.02
CA ALA A 531 -21.88 6.38 -5.47
C ALA A 531 -21.94 7.89 -5.25
N TYR A 532 -20.98 8.48 -4.52
CA TYR A 532 -20.99 9.89 -4.10
C TYR A 532 -19.80 10.69 -4.65
N LYS A 533 -19.98 12.01 -4.72
CA LYS A 533 -19.00 13.02 -5.18
C LYS A 533 -18.75 14.09 -4.12
N LEU A 534 -17.66 14.83 -4.28
CA LEU A 534 -17.32 15.95 -3.40
C LEU A 534 -18.47 16.97 -3.42
N GLY A 535 -18.96 17.33 -2.23
CA GLY A 535 -20.08 18.24 -2.03
C GLY A 535 -21.45 17.56 -1.91
N ASP A 536 -21.58 16.26 -2.24
CA ASP A 536 -22.82 15.51 -2.07
C ASP A 536 -23.15 15.38 -0.58
N ILE A 537 -24.44 15.48 -0.25
CA ILE A 537 -24.96 15.37 1.11
C ILE A 537 -25.77 14.09 1.23
N THR A 538 -25.55 13.33 2.29
CA THR A 538 -26.34 12.13 2.61
C THR A 538 -26.36 11.86 4.11
N ASN A 539 -27.15 10.89 4.55
CA ASN A 539 -27.17 10.47 5.95
C ASN A 539 -26.25 9.26 6.15
N VAL A 540 -25.55 9.23 7.27
CA VAL A 540 -24.84 8.05 7.76
C VAL A 540 -25.53 7.54 9.03
N VAL A 541 -25.79 6.24 9.07
CA VAL A 541 -26.24 5.55 10.28
C VAL A 541 -25.05 4.79 10.85
N TYR A 542 -24.74 5.04 12.11
CA TYR A 542 -23.64 4.41 12.81
C TYR A 542 -24.02 4.08 14.25
N LYS A 543 -23.31 3.12 14.83
CA LYS A 543 -23.60 2.57 16.15
C LYS A 543 -22.47 2.91 17.11
N ARG A 544 -22.84 3.48 18.27
CA ARG A 544 -21.95 3.76 19.41
C ARG A 544 -22.57 3.19 20.67
N ASP A 545 -21.83 2.41 21.43
CA ASP A 545 -22.30 1.81 22.72
C ASP A 545 -23.67 1.12 22.60
N ASN A 546 -23.87 0.38 21.51
CA ASN A 546 -25.12 -0.29 21.16
C ASN A 546 -26.33 0.60 20.82
N LYS A 547 -26.15 1.90 20.66
CA LYS A 547 -27.18 2.82 20.18
C LYS A 547 -26.90 3.23 18.75
N GLU A 548 -27.92 3.16 17.90
CA GLU A 548 -27.87 3.72 16.56
C GLU A 548 -28.01 5.24 16.61
N MET A 549 -27.19 5.90 15.81
CA MET A 549 -27.15 7.34 15.62
C MET A 549 -27.21 7.60 14.12
N GLU A 550 -27.91 8.66 13.75
CA GLU A 550 -28.01 9.13 12.37
C GLU A 550 -27.44 10.54 12.31
N SER A 551 -26.64 10.83 11.29
CA SER A 551 -26.06 12.15 11.10
C SER A 551 -25.96 12.47 9.62
N GLU A 552 -26.16 13.72 9.28
CA GLU A 552 -25.93 14.21 7.92
C GLU A 552 -24.41 14.39 7.72
N ILE A 553 -23.92 13.94 6.57
CA ILE A 553 -22.55 14.09 6.12
C ILE A 553 -22.55 14.82 4.78
N GLN A 554 -21.53 15.65 4.57
CA GLN A 554 -21.20 16.21 3.27
C GLN A 554 -19.81 15.72 2.89
N PHE A 555 -19.69 15.08 1.72
CA PHE A 555 -18.44 14.51 1.22
C PHE A 555 -17.42 15.55 0.78
#